data_AF-A0A976JPP3-F1
#
_entry.id   AF-A0A976JPP3-F1
#
_cell.length_a   1.000
_cell.length_b   1.000
_cell.length_c   1.000
_cell.angle_alpha   90.00
_cell.angle_beta   90.00
_cell.angle_gamma   90.00
#
_symmetry.space_group_name_H-M   'P 1'
#
loop_
_entity.id
_entity.type
_entity.pdbx_description
1 polymer ?
#
loop_
_entity_poly.entity_id
_entity_poly.type
_entity_poly.pdbx_seq_one_letter_code
_entity_poly.pdbx_strand_id
1 'polypeptide(L)'
;MRSHLFILLLLIFSTKLYGLELPSEDFSFRSYGGLIFFEDKKFELNENNVLQYIDHFRPHQLKVGNFGFTKNSVWSYLEIKSASDRKIYVDVEYGFHDEVVFLHFINGELKSKYSTGDLKIFSDRPLLTNGFAFPVSLKAEGKNEIVLKFKAQENLQIP
;
A
#
# COMPACT_ATOMS: atom_id res chain seq x y z
N MET A 1 21.11 -63.36 -12.89
CA MET A 1 21.36 -62.33 -11.86
C MET A 1 21.38 -60.98 -12.54
N ARG A 2 20.49 -60.08 -12.09
CA ARG A 2 20.24 -58.74 -12.64
C ARG A 2 21.43 -57.81 -12.35
N SER A 3 21.84 -57.01 -13.34
CA SER A 3 22.67 -55.81 -13.11
C SER A 3 21.99 -54.66 -13.86
N HIS A 4 21.53 -53.69 -13.08
CA HIS A 4 20.85 -52.46 -13.48
C HIS A 4 21.90 -51.47 -14.02
N LEU A 5 21.74 -50.93 -15.23
CA LEU A 5 21.15 -49.62 -15.56
C LEU A 5 21.69 -48.46 -14.70
N PHE A 6 22.56 -47.63 -15.29
CA PHE A 6 22.79 -46.24 -14.87
C PHE A 6 22.92 -45.37 -16.12
N ILE A 7 21.77 -44.88 -16.61
CA ILE A 7 21.72 -43.76 -17.56
C ILE A 7 21.47 -42.52 -16.70
N LEU A 8 22.50 -41.69 -16.56
CA LEU A 8 22.41 -40.41 -15.88
C LEU A 8 21.73 -39.42 -16.84
N LEU A 9 20.41 -39.31 -16.77
CA LEU A 9 19.64 -38.31 -17.51
C LEU A 9 19.71 -36.98 -16.73
N LEU A 10 20.62 -36.09 -17.15
CA LEU A 10 20.69 -34.72 -16.65
C LEU A 10 19.47 -33.94 -17.17
N LEU A 11 18.41 -33.88 -16.35
CA LEU A 11 17.28 -32.97 -16.52
C LEU A 11 17.77 -31.54 -16.25
N ILE A 12 18.13 -30.82 -17.32
CA ILE A 12 18.32 -29.38 -17.27
C ILE A 12 16.92 -28.76 -17.14
N PHE A 13 16.46 -28.56 -15.90
CA PHE A 13 15.34 -27.68 -15.64
C PHE A 13 15.77 -26.26 -16.00
N SER A 14 15.34 -25.77 -17.15
CA SER A 14 15.43 -24.34 -17.48
C SER A 14 14.50 -23.60 -16.52
N THR A 15 15.02 -23.08 -15.42
CA THR A 15 14.30 -22.09 -14.61
C THR A 15 14.12 -20.87 -15.49
N LYS A 16 12.92 -20.67 -16.02
CA LYS A 16 12.56 -19.39 -16.63
C LYS A 16 12.55 -18.36 -15.50
N LEU A 17 13.61 -17.56 -15.44
CA LEU A 17 13.70 -16.41 -14.56
C LEU A 17 12.76 -15.35 -15.15
N TYR A 18 11.51 -15.32 -14.67
CA TYR A 18 10.61 -14.21 -14.96
C TYR A 18 11.10 -13.01 -14.15
N GLY A 19 11.98 -12.22 -14.74
CA GLY A 19 12.23 -10.88 -14.25
C GLY A 19 10.94 -10.09 -14.41
N LEU A 20 10.30 -9.74 -13.29
CA LEU A 20 9.24 -8.74 -13.32
C LEU A 20 9.94 -7.41 -13.55
N GLU A 21 9.98 -6.97 -14.81
CA GLU A 21 10.39 -5.61 -15.15
C GLU A 21 9.31 -4.68 -14.57
N LEU A 22 9.64 -4.00 -13.46
CA LEU A 22 8.81 -2.93 -12.96
C LEU A 22 8.71 -1.90 -14.11
N PRO A 23 7.49 -1.47 -14.52
CA PRO A 23 7.36 -0.44 -15.52
C PRO A 23 8.16 0.78 -15.05
N SER A 24 9.22 1.11 -15.79
CA SER A 24 10.21 2.15 -15.46
C SER A 24 9.67 3.57 -15.58
N GLU A 25 8.35 3.75 -15.57
CA GLU A 25 7.75 5.06 -15.37
C GLU A 25 7.57 5.23 -13.86
N ASP A 26 8.57 5.85 -13.24
CA ASP A 26 8.54 6.38 -11.86
C ASP A 26 7.35 7.34 -11.70
N PHE A 27 6.15 6.80 -11.58
CA PHE A 27 4.96 7.56 -11.21
C PHE A 27 4.86 7.57 -9.69
N SER A 28 5.83 8.20 -9.02
CA SER A 28 5.59 8.68 -7.66
C SER A 28 4.61 9.84 -7.76
N PHE A 29 3.31 9.59 -7.59
CA PHE A 29 2.34 10.65 -7.40
C PHE A 29 2.56 11.26 -6.01
N ARG A 30 3.46 12.25 -5.91
CA ARG A 30 3.59 13.08 -4.71
C ARG A 30 2.36 14.00 -4.64
N SER A 31 1.30 13.54 -3.99
CA SER A 31 0.11 14.36 -3.76
C SER A 31 0.42 15.43 -2.72
N TYR A 32 0.99 16.56 -3.13
CA TYR A 32 1.25 17.70 -2.24
C TYR A 32 -0.04 18.44 -1.81
N GLY A 33 -1.21 18.02 -2.29
CA GLY A 33 -2.51 18.56 -1.90
C GLY A 33 -3.59 17.48 -1.88
N GLY A 34 -4.61 17.65 -1.05
CA GLY A 34 -5.77 16.75 -0.96
C GLY A 34 -5.64 15.59 0.03
N LEU A 35 -4.45 15.34 0.58
CA LEU A 35 -4.26 14.37 1.65
C LEU A 35 -4.79 14.94 2.98
N ILE A 36 -5.73 14.22 3.59
CA ILE A 36 -6.30 14.57 4.89
C ILE A 36 -6.13 13.40 5.85
N PHE A 37 -6.09 13.69 7.15
CA PHE A 37 -5.77 12.73 8.19
C PHE A 37 -6.78 12.71 9.32
N PHE A 38 -6.88 11.57 10.00
CA PHE A 38 -7.65 11.39 11.21
C PHE A 38 -6.91 10.43 12.16
N GLU A 39 -6.63 10.90 13.38
CA GLU A 39 -6.07 10.06 14.44
C GLU A 39 -7.22 9.35 15.18
N ASP A 40 -7.34 8.05 14.97
CA ASP A 40 -8.35 7.21 15.62
C ASP A 40 -7.90 6.81 17.03
N LYS A 41 -8.23 7.68 17.99
CA LYS A 41 -7.92 7.49 19.41
C LYS A 41 -8.79 6.43 20.10
N LYS A 42 -9.89 6.03 19.47
CA LYS A 42 -10.85 5.07 20.03
C LYS A 42 -10.71 3.67 19.44
N PHE A 43 -9.93 3.52 18.37
CA PHE A 43 -9.72 2.27 17.64
C PHE A 43 -11.02 1.72 17.04
N GLU A 44 -11.91 2.61 16.60
CA GLU A 44 -13.24 2.27 16.05
C GLU A 44 -13.22 2.14 14.51
N LEU A 45 -12.23 2.70 13.82
CA LEU A 45 -12.16 2.68 12.36
C LEU A 45 -11.62 1.35 11.84
N ASN A 46 -12.22 0.90 10.74
CA ASN A 46 -11.83 -0.29 9.97
C ASN A 46 -12.26 -0.14 8.50
N GLU A 47 -11.93 -1.11 7.66
CA GLU A 47 -12.23 -1.06 6.22
C GLU A 47 -13.71 -0.88 5.87
N ASN A 48 -14.64 -1.27 6.76
CA ASN A 48 -16.07 -1.26 6.48
C ASN A 48 -16.74 0.08 6.81
N ASN A 49 -16.12 0.89 7.70
CA ASN A 49 -16.72 2.14 8.16
C ASN A 49 -15.87 3.38 7.85
N VAL A 50 -14.61 3.24 7.42
CA VAL A 50 -13.70 4.39 7.28
C VAL A 50 -14.24 5.48 6.35
N LEU A 51 -14.95 5.11 5.28
CA LEU A 51 -15.56 6.08 4.36
C LEU A 51 -16.70 6.89 4.99
N GLN A 52 -17.32 6.40 6.07
CA GLN A 52 -18.37 7.13 6.80
C GLN A 52 -17.77 8.20 7.73
N TYR A 53 -16.46 8.13 8.00
CA TYR A 53 -15.76 9.04 8.91
C TYR A 53 -14.99 10.14 8.18
N ILE A 54 -15.03 10.22 6.85
CA ILE A 54 -14.23 11.18 6.06
C ILE A 54 -14.47 12.63 6.46
N ASP A 55 -15.69 12.97 6.88
CA ASP A 55 -16.03 14.33 7.37
C ASP A 55 -15.32 14.70 8.69
N HIS A 56 -14.63 13.77 9.34
CA HIS A 56 -13.76 14.02 10.50
C HIS A 56 -12.28 14.18 10.15
N PHE A 57 -11.88 13.84 8.92
CA PHE A 57 -10.50 13.97 8.47
C PHE A 57 -10.18 15.43 8.21
N ARG A 58 -8.97 15.86 8.55
CA ARG A 58 -8.53 17.25 8.42
C ARG A 58 -7.20 17.32 7.68
N PRO A 59 -6.95 18.39 6.90
CA PRO A 59 -5.62 18.62 6.36
C PRO A 59 -4.63 18.76 7.52
N HIS A 60 -3.43 18.21 7.36
CA HIS A 60 -2.35 18.48 8.31
C HIS A 60 -1.66 19.79 7.97
N GLN A 61 -1.24 20.55 8.98
CA GLN A 61 -0.63 21.87 8.78
C GLN A 61 0.78 21.79 8.18
N LEU A 62 1.43 20.63 8.30
CA LEU A 62 2.78 20.37 7.79
C LEU A 62 2.70 19.51 6.53
N LYS A 63 3.67 19.69 5.62
CA LYS A 63 3.82 18.90 4.38
C LYS A 63 4.01 17.41 4.66
N VAL A 64 4.52 17.05 5.84
CA VAL A 64 4.68 15.70 6.36
C VAL A 64 3.76 15.55 7.57
N GLY A 65 2.96 14.49 7.58
CA GLY A 65 2.12 14.04 8.69
C GLY A 65 2.93 13.67 9.92
N ASN A 66 3.40 14.63 10.72
CA ASN A 66 4.09 14.34 11.99
C ASN A 66 3.06 14.24 13.13
N PHE A 67 2.90 13.04 13.69
CA PHE A 67 2.00 12.73 14.80
C PHE A 67 2.75 12.49 16.12
N GLY A 68 4.08 12.60 16.10
CA GLY A 68 4.93 12.33 17.26
C GLY A 68 4.81 10.89 17.73
N PHE A 69 5.07 10.67 19.02
CA PHE A 69 4.86 9.36 19.66
C PHE A 69 3.37 9.17 19.97
N THR A 70 2.72 8.28 19.23
CA THR A 70 1.32 7.92 19.46
C THR A 70 1.14 6.41 19.30
N LYS A 71 0.29 5.80 20.15
CA LYS A 71 -0.12 4.40 20.01
C LYS A 71 -1.39 4.25 19.14
N ASN A 72 -2.00 5.37 18.78
CA ASN A 72 -3.24 5.41 18.03
C ASN A 72 -2.98 5.04 16.57
N SER A 73 -4.03 4.61 15.88
CA SER A 73 -3.94 4.45 14.43
C SER A 73 -4.20 5.80 13.77
N VAL A 74 -3.34 6.19 12.83
CA VAL A 74 -3.56 7.37 12.00
C VAL A 74 -4.04 6.92 10.64
N TRP A 75 -5.19 7.44 10.23
CA TRP A 75 -5.77 7.18 8.93
C TRP A 75 -5.53 8.38 8.04
N SER A 76 -5.16 8.15 6.79
CA SER A 76 -5.11 9.17 5.75
C SER A 76 -6.09 8.84 4.63
N TYR A 77 -6.62 9.87 3.98
CA TYR A 77 -7.53 9.74 2.85
C TYR A 77 -7.10 10.67 1.71
N LEU A 78 -7.19 10.16 0.49
CA LEU A 78 -6.96 10.88 -0.74
C LEU A 78 -8.00 10.45 -1.78
N GLU A 79 -8.58 11.41 -2.48
CA GLU A 79 -9.35 11.16 -3.71
C GLU A 79 -8.47 11.41 -4.93
N ILE A 80 -8.42 10.46 -5.86
CA ILE A 80 -7.65 10.56 -7.10
C ILE A 80 -8.59 10.68 -8.29
N LYS A 81 -8.48 11.80 -9.02
CA LYS A 81 -9.16 11.98 -10.30
C LYS A 81 -8.30 11.44 -11.43
N SER A 82 -8.90 10.67 -12.34
CA SER A 82 -8.22 10.16 -13.52
C SER A 82 -9.01 10.50 -14.78
N ALA A 83 -8.34 10.93 -15.84
CA ALA A 83 -8.98 11.17 -17.14
C ALA A 83 -9.14 9.89 -17.97
N SER A 84 -8.49 8.79 -17.56
CA SER A 84 -8.51 7.50 -18.23
C SER A 84 -8.36 6.36 -17.24
N ASP A 85 -8.76 5.16 -17.66
CA ASP A 85 -8.44 3.92 -16.95
C ASP A 85 -6.94 3.69 -17.05
N ARG A 86 -6.26 3.57 -15.90
CA ARG A 86 -4.82 3.35 -15.86
C ARG A 86 -4.38 2.70 -14.57
N LYS A 87 -3.23 2.03 -14.62
CA LYS A 87 -2.56 1.49 -13.44
C LYS A 87 -1.52 2.48 -12.96
N ILE A 88 -1.50 2.71 -11.66
CA ILE A 88 -0.48 3.49 -10.98
C ILE A 88 0.05 2.71 -9.78
N TYR A 89 1.12 3.22 -9.18
CA TYR A 89 1.56 2.80 -7.87
C TYR A 89 1.39 3.95 -6.89
N VAL A 90 0.80 3.65 -5.73
CA VAL A 90 0.83 4.55 -4.59
C VAL A 90 2.02 4.16 -3.75
N ASP A 91 3.00 5.05 -3.70
CA ASP A 91 4.22 4.86 -2.94
C ASP A 91 4.12 5.62 -1.62
N VAL A 92 4.43 4.91 -0.53
CA VAL A 92 4.70 5.49 0.78
C VAL A 92 6.19 5.39 0.99
N GLU A 93 6.86 6.55 0.97
CA GLU A 93 8.29 6.62 1.24
C GLU A 93 8.61 5.98 2.60
N TYR A 94 9.79 5.37 2.70
CA TYR A 94 10.19 4.57 3.85
C TYR A 94 10.15 5.39 5.15
N GLY A 95 9.39 4.90 6.12
CA GLY A 95 9.36 5.36 7.50
C GLY A 95 9.19 4.16 8.44
N PHE A 96 9.41 4.36 9.73
CA PHE A 96 9.20 3.33 10.75
C PHE A 96 7.70 3.09 10.94
N HIS A 97 7.11 2.24 10.09
CA HIS A 97 5.69 1.92 10.10
C HIS A 97 5.49 0.46 10.43
N ASP A 98 5.20 0.16 11.71
CA ASP A 98 4.95 -1.19 12.19
C ASP A 98 3.80 -1.87 11.44
N GLU A 99 2.74 -1.11 11.15
CA GLU A 99 1.58 -1.55 10.41
C GLU A 99 1.17 -0.50 9.37
N VAL A 100 1.03 -0.94 8.12
CA VAL A 100 0.41 -0.19 7.04
C VAL A 100 -0.74 -1.00 6.47
N VAL A 101 -1.96 -0.45 6.49
CA VAL A 101 -3.10 -1.04 5.77
C VAL A 101 -3.49 -0.10 4.64
N PHE A 102 -3.43 -0.60 3.42
CA PHE A 102 -3.88 0.10 2.22
C PHE A 102 -5.26 -0.38 1.84
N LEU A 103 -6.16 0.55 1.57
CA LEU A 103 -7.50 0.31 1.05
C LEU A 103 -7.72 1.20 -0.17
N HIS A 104 -8.23 0.61 -1.25
CA HIS A 104 -8.64 1.33 -2.44
C HIS A 104 -10.09 1.01 -2.77
N PHE A 105 -10.88 2.06 -2.90
CA PHE A 105 -12.29 2.01 -3.23
C PHE A 105 -12.55 2.70 -4.56
N ILE A 106 -13.57 2.22 -5.26
CA ILE A 106 -14.14 2.88 -6.43
C ILE A 106 -15.63 3.04 -6.17
N ASN A 107 -16.09 4.29 -6.12
CA ASN A 107 -17.48 4.63 -5.79
C ASN A 107 -17.93 3.99 -4.46
N GLY A 108 -17.07 4.01 -3.43
CA GLY A 108 -17.34 3.41 -2.13
C GLY A 108 -17.21 1.89 -2.04
N GLU A 109 -16.95 1.17 -3.14
CA GLU A 109 -16.78 -0.28 -3.13
C GLU A 109 -15.30 -0.65 -3.02
N LEU A 110 -14.94 -1.49 -2.03
CA LEU A 110 -13.56 -1.92 -1.79
C LEU A 110 -13.07 -2.80 -2.95
N LYS A 111 -12.04 -2.35 -3.66
CA LYS A 111 -11.44 -3.06 -4.81
C LYS A 111 -10.16 -3.79 -4.48
N SER A 112 -9.35 -3.24 -3.57
CA SER A 112 -8.12 -3.89 -3.12
C SER A 112 -7.78 -3.49 -1.70
N LYS A 113 -7.24 -4.47 -0.95
CA LYS A 113 -6.75 -4.31 0.41
C LYS A 113 -5.39 -4.96 0.53
N TYR A 114 -4.43 -4.25 1.11
CA TYR A 114 -3.12 -4.79 1.45
C TYR A 114 -2.79 -4.49 2.92
N SER A 115 -2.11 -5.42 3.56
CA SER A 115 -1.80 -5.36 4.99
C SER A 115 -0.33 -5.70 5.17
N THR A 116 0.50 -4.68 5.39
CA THR A 116 1.96 -4.79 5.50
C THR A 116 2.47 -3.97 6.70
N GLY A 117 3.76 -3.65 6.73
CA GLY A 117 4.46 -2.94 7.80
C GLY A 117 5.75 -3.66 8.19
N ASP A 118 6.57 -2.99 8.99
CA ASP A 118 7.87 -3.50 9.45
C ASP A 118 7.74 -4.67 10.43
N LEU A 119 6.58 -4.83 11.08
CA LEU A 119 6.28 -5.97 11.94
C LEU A 119 5.55 -7.12 11.20
N LYS A 120 5.41 -7.03 9.88
CA LYS A 120 4.80 -8.09 9.04
C LYS A 120 5.84 -8.75 8.14
N ILE A 121 5.50 -9.92 7.60
CA ILE A 121 6.40 -10.68 6.75
C ILE A 121 6.62 -9.87 5.47
N PHE A 122 7.88 -9.68 5.08
CA PHE A 122 8.25 -8.88 3.90
C PHE A 122 7.58 -9.38 2.61
N SER A 123 7.35 -10.69 2.48
CA SER A 123 6.65 -11.30 1.33
C SER A 123 5.17 -10.93 1.23
N ASP A 124 4.58 -10.32 2.27
CA ASP A 124 3.19 -9.82 2.22
C ASP A 124 3.11 -8.46 1.50
N ARG A 125 4.26 -7.83 1.17
CA ARG A 125 4.31 -6.59 0.38
C ARG A 125 3.91 -6.89 -1.07
N PRO A 126 3.00 -6.10 -1.68
CA PRO A 126 2.61 -6.28 -3.08
C PRO A 126 3.78 -6.07 -4.05
N LEU A 127 4.68 -5.15 -3.70
CA LEU A 127 5.94 -4.89 -4.40
C LEU A 127 7.08 -5.00 -3.39
N LEU A 128 8.12 -5.74 -3.75
CA LEU A 128 9.31 -5.92 -2.92
C LEU A 128 10.27 -4.74 -3.08
N THR A 129 9.89 -3.59 -2.55
CA THR A 129 10.70 -2.37 -2.49
C THR A 129 11.06 -2.04 -1.04
N ASN A 130 11.99 -1.10 -0.83
CA ASN A 130 12.37 -0.65 0.51
C ASN A 130 11.19 0.02 1.23
N GLY A 131 10.43 0.87 0.53
CA GLY A 131 9.20 1.47 1.02
C GLY A 131 7.97 0.56 0.87
N PHE A 132 6.79 1.17 0.81
CA PHE A 132 5.53 0.45 0.56
C PHE A 132 4.87 0.98 -0.70
N ALA A 133 4.90 0.19 -1.77
CA ALA A 133 4.24 0.51 -3.03
C ALA A 133 3.02 -0.39 -3.26
N PHE A 134 1.88 0.23 -3.56
CA PHE A 134 0.60 -0.44 -3.74
C PHE A 134 0.09 -0.26 -5.17
N PRO A 135 -0.19 -1.34 -5.92
CA PRO A 135 -0.74 -1.22 -7.26
C PRO A 135 -2.21 -0.82 -7.19
N VAL A 136 -2.58 0.20 -7.99
CA VAL A 136 -3.93 0.74 -8.06
C VAL A 136 -4.38 0.78 -9.51
N SER A 137 -5.58 0.29 -9.77
CA SER A 137 -6.22 0.43 -11.08
C SER A 137 -7.26 1.55 -10.99
N LEU A 138 -6.89 2.75 -11.43
CA LEU A 138 -7.77 3.90 -11.47
C LEU A 138 -8.81 3.74 -12.59
N LYS A 139 -10.00 4.27 -12.35
CA LYS A 139 -11.07 4.41 -13.34
C LYS A 139 -11.23 5.87 -13.78
N ALA A 140 -11.47 6.05 -15.07
CA ALA A 140 -11.75 7.36 -15.68
C ALA A 140 -13.06 7.94 -15.12
N GLU A 141 -14.06 7.08 -14.99
CA GLU A 141 -15.35 7.42 -14.43
C GLU A 141 -15.46 6.93 -12.98
N GLY A 142 -16.00 7.78 -12.13
CA GLY A 142 -16.21 7.48 -10.72
C GLY A 142 -15.16 8.09 -9.79
N LYS A 143 -15.34 7.79 -8.51
CA LYS A 143 -14.54 8.30 -7.40
C LYS A 143 -13.52 7.25 -7.02
N ASN A 144 -12.24 7.48 -7.32
CA ASN A 144 -11.15 6.62 -6.84
C ASN A 144 -10.70 7.14 -5.47
N GLU A 145 -10.85 6.32 -4.44
CA GLU A 145 -10.63 6.72 -3.05
C GLU A 145 -9.56 5.82 -2.45
N ILE A 146 -8.54 6.43 -1.85
CA ILE A 146 -7.43 5.73 -1.23
C ILE A 146 -7.41 6.07 0.24
N VAL A 147 -7.37 5.03 1.06
CA VAL A 147 -7.25 5.13 2.51
C VAL A 147 -6.04 4.34 2.95
N LEU A 148 -5.19 4.97 3.75
CA LEU A 148 -4.06 4.31 4.40
C LEU A 148 -4.23 4.40 5.91
N LYS A 149 -4.06 3.29 6.61
CA LYS A 149 -3.91 3.24 8.07
C LYS A 149 -2.43 3.06 8.37
N PHE A 150 -1.93 3.85 9.31
CA PHE A 150 -0.58 3.76 9.84
C PHE A 150 -0.61 3.51 11.35
N LYS A 151 0.31 2.67 11.81
CA LYS A 151 0.62 2.51 13.23
C LYS A 151 2.12 2.35 13.39
N ALA A 152 2.67 2.95 14.42
CA ALA A 152 4.05 2.80 14.85
C ALA A 152 4.11 2.83 16.39
N GLN A 153 5.08 2.13 16.98
CA GLN A 153 5.43 2.26 18.39
C GLN A 153 6.35 3.47 18.64
N GLU A 154 7.14 3.82 17.63
CA GLU A 154 8.04 4.97 17.61
C GLU A 154 7.32 6.23 17.09
N ASN A 155 8.10 7.27 16.82
CA ASN A 155 7.59 8.50 16.21
C ASN A 155 6.91 8.20 14.86
N LEU A 156 5.62 8.53 14.75
CA LEU A 156 4.85 8.32 13.54
C LEU A 156 4.94 9.56 12.63
N GLN A 157 5.64 9.39 11.52
CA GLN A 157 5.71 10.34 10.42
C GLN A 157 5.14 9.72 9.14
N ILE A 158 4.24 10.45 8.48
CA ILE A 158 3.67 10.06 7.19
C ILE A 158 4.20 11.04 6.13
N PRO A 159 5.08 10.58 5.22
CA PRO A 159 5.76 11.43 4.24
C PRO A 159 4.84 12.00 3.16
#